data_AF-A0A9E4DGH6-F1
#
_entry.id   AF-A0A9E4DGH6-F1
#
_cell.length_a   1.000
_cell.length_b   1.000
_cell.length_c   1.000
_cell.angle_alpha   90.00
_cell.angle_beta   90.00
_cell.angle_gamma   90.00
#
_symmetry.space_group_name_H-M   'P 1'
#
loop_
_entity.id
_entity.type
_entity.pdbx_description
1 polymer ?
#
loop_
_entity_poly.entity_id
_entity_poly.type
_entity_poly.pdbx_seq_one_letter_code
_entity_poly.pdbx_strand_id
1 'polypeptide(L)' 'MPFRPFLLPPLLLLAGCGGGKEPVPVVWCYATLAEPACYAEPDLGREGRLIGVYPVYGPLGP' A
#
# COMPACT_ATOMS: atom_id res chain seq x y z
N MET A 1 -48.20 -30.53 -24.17
CA MET A 1 -46.86 -30.47 -23.55
C MET A 1 -46.44 -29.01 -23.50
N PRO A 2 -46.50 -28.28 -22.36
CA PRO A 2 -46.09 -26.89 -22.34
C PRO A 2 -44.60 -26.75 -22.03
N PHE A 3 -43.97 -25.86 -22.80
CA PHE A 3 -42.58 -25.42 -22.77
C PHE A 3 -42.13 -25.04 -21.35
N ARG A 4 -41.03 -25.64 -20.87
CA ARG A 4 -40.34 -25.23 -19.64
C ARG A 4 -39.39 -24.06 -19.97
N PRO A 5 -39.61 -22.84 -19.45
CA PRO A 5 -38.61 -21.80 -19.53
C PRO A 5 -37.45 -22.16 -18.59
N PHE A 6 -36.26 -22.30 -19.19
CA PHE A 6 -34.99 -22.46 -18.49
C PHE A 6 -34.69 -21.14 -17.77
N LEU A 7 -35.11 -21.03 -16.51
CA LEU A 7 -34.80 -19.91 -15.62
C LEU A 7 -33.30 -19.98 -15.26
N LEU A 8 -32.48 -19.28 -16.03
CA LEU A 8 -31.08 -19.01 -15.70
C LEU A 8 -31.01 -18.12 -14.45
N PRO A 9 -30.28 -18.51 -13.39
CA PRO A 9 -30.13 -17.67 -12.21
C PRO A 9 -29.30 -16.42 -12.56
N PRO A 10 -29.71 -15.21 -12.15
CA PRO A 10 -28.91 -14.02 -12.31
C PRO A 10 -27.79 -14.07 -11.27
N LEU A 11 -26.68 -14.70 -11.60
CA LEU A 11 -25.39 -14.43 -10.97
C LEU A 11 -24.93 -13.04 -11.41
N LEU A 12 -25.67 -12.01 -10.98
CA LEU A 12 -25.23 -10.63 -11.01
C LEU A 12 -24.12 -10.49 -9.97
N LEU A 13 -22.92 -10.85 -10.42
CA LEU A 13 -21.65 -10.21 -10.13
C LEU A 13 -21.76 -9.17 -9.01
N LEU A 14 -21.48 -9.60 -7.78
CA LEU A 14 -20.89 -8.70 -6.79
C LEU A 14 -19.51 -8.33 -7.33
N ALA A 15 -19.47 -7.35 -8.23
CA ALA A 15 -18.26 -6.65 -8.58
C ALA A 15 -17.82 -5.92 -7.31
N GLY A 16 -16.95 -6.57 -6.55
CA GLY A 16 -16.33 -6.01 -5.38
C GLY A 16 -15.70 -4.69 -5.75
N CYS A 17 -16.26 -3.60 -5.23
CA CYS A 17 -15.58 -2.32 -5.16
C CYS A 17 -14.52 -2.46 -4.06
N GLY A 18 -13.52 -3.30 -4.32
CA GLY A 18 -12.31 -3.39 -3.54
C GLY A 18 -11.49 -2.16 -3.90
N GLY A 19 -11.76 -1.05 -3.22
CA GLY A 19 -10.85 0.08 -3.17
C GLY A 19 -9.57 -0.39 -2.49
N GLY A 20 -8.73 -1.08 -3.25
CA GLY A 20 -7.39 -1.45 -2.88
C GLY A 20 -6.63 -0.16 -2.66
N LYS A 21 -6.54 0.28 -1.41
CA LYS A 21 -5.54 1.27 -1.01
C LYS A 21 -4.22 0.55 -1.16
N GLU A 22 -3.60 0.73 -2.33
CA GLU A 22 -2.24 0.26 -2.57
C GLU A 22 -1.34 0.79 -1.42
N PRO A 23 -0.44 -0.03 -0.85
CA PRO A 23 0.40 0.41 0.24
C PRO A 23 1.19 1.65 -0.19
N VAL A 24 1.01 2.77 0.52
CA VAL A 24 1.76 3.99 0.25
C VAL A 24 3.22 3.74 0.63
N PRO A 25 4.18 3.93 -0.29
CA PRO A 25 5.59 3.77 0.04
C PRO A 25 5.98 4.77 1.14
N VAL A 26 6.82 4.33 2.07
CA VAL A 26 7.30 5.15 3.18
C VAL A 26 8.82 5.19 3.24
N VAL A 27 9.36 6.23 3.86
CA VAL A 27 10.78 6.34 4.21
C VAL A 27 10.94 6.47 5.72
N TRP A 28 12.00 5.86 6.24
CA TRP A 28 12.38 5.90 7.64
C TRP A 28 13.47 6.93 7.82
N CYS A 29 13.18 8.01 8.54
CA CYS A 29 14.13 9.08 8.80
C CYS A 29 14.70 8.98 10.21
N TYR A 30 16.01 9.15 10.32
CA TYR A 30 16.78 9.04 11.55
C TYR A 30 17.56 10.33 11.79
N ALA A 31 17.60 10.77 13.05
CA ALA A 31 18.54 11.81 13.46
C ALA A 31 19.94 11.20 13.52
N THR A 32 20.89 11.84 12.82
CA THR A 32 22.31 11.55 12.93
C THR A 32 23.05 12.74 13.55
N LEU A 33 24.35 12.60 13.81
CA LEU A 33 25.17 13.67 14.38
C LEU A 33 25.39 14.86 13.42
N ALA A 34 25.22 14.66 12.11
CA ALA A 34 25.41 15.71 11.12
C ALA A 34 24.07 16.31 10.69
N GLU A 35 23.17 15.47 10.16
CA GLU A 35 21.86 15.86 9.64
C GLU A 35 20.88 14.68 9.62
N PRO A 36 19.56 14.92 9.53
CA PRO A 36 18.59 13.85 9.33
C PRO A 36 18.84 13.08 8.03
N ALA A 37 18.84 11.75 8.11
CA ALA A 37 18.99 10.88 6.94
C ALA A 37 17.77 9.94 6.82
N CYS A 38 17.25 9.78 5.60
CA CYS A 38 16.07 8.97 5.32
C CYS A 38 16.42 7.77 4.41
N TYR A 39 15.86 6.61 4.73
CA TYR A 39 16.12 5.34 4.04
C TYR A 39 14.81 4.69 3.60
N ALA A 40 14.87 3.85 2.56
CA ALA A 40 13.73 3.09 2.04
C ALA A 40 13.44 1.80 2.83
N GLU A 41 14.25 1.49 3.84
CA GLU A 41 14.05 0.37 4.76
C GLU A 41 14.39 0.84 6.18
N PRO A 42 13.81 0.21 7.22
CA PRO A 42 14.19 0.49 8.58
C PRO A 42 15.63 0.05 8.82
N ASP A 43 16.48 0.99 9.25
CA ASP A 43 17.83 0.69 9.72
C ASP A 43 17.74 0.14 11.16
N LEU A 44 18.03 -1.16 11.30
CA LEU A 44 18.00 -1.89 12.58
C LEU A 44 19.38 -1.95 13.26
N GLY A 45 20.44 -1.48 12.60
CA GLY A 45 21.83 -1.64 13.05
C GLY A 45 22.56 -0.35 13.38
N ARG A 46 22.01 0.81 13.03
CA ARG A 46 22.64 2.12 13.26
C ARG A 46 22.17 2.76 14.56
N GLU A 47 23.07 3.43 15.28
CA GLU A 47 22.76 4.23 16.50
C GLU A 47 21.91 5.49 16.22
N GLY A 48 21.31 5.60 15.05
CA GLY A 48 20.43 6.71 14.71
C GLY A 48 19.13 6.63 15.49
N ARG A 49 18.70 7.75 16.08
CA ARG A 49 17.37 7.82 16.70
C ARG A 49 16.34 7.99 15.60
N LEU A 50 15.40 7.05 15.47
CA LEU A 50 14.26 7.20 14.55
C LEU A 50 13.48 8.48 14.93
N ILE A 51 13.38 9.42 13.98
CA ILE A 51 12.64 10.67 14.15
C ILE A 51 11.24 10.59 13.55
N GLY A 52 11.05 9.76 12.53
CA GLY A 52 9.73 9.58 11.92
C GLY A 52 9.72 8.64 10.72
N VAL A 53 8.51 8.22 10.34
CA VAL A 53 8.23 7.46 9.13
C VAL A 53 7.28 8.30 8.29
N TYR A 54 7.69 8.63 7.06
CA TYR A 54 6.97 9.56 6.21
C TYR A 54 6.52 8.89 4.91
N PRO A 55 5.26 9.08 4.49
CA PRO A 55 4.80 8.63 3.17
C PRO A 55 5.52 9.40 2.07
N VAL A 56 5.94 8.69 1.03
CA VAL A 56 6.52 9.28 -0.17
C VAL A 56 5.39 9.47 -1.18
N TYR A 57 5.10 10.73 -1.50
CA TYR A 57 4.13 11.08 -2.53
C TYR A 57 4.89 11.42 -3.82
N GLY A 58 5.11 10.42 -4.67
CA GLY A 58 5.79 10.56 -5.96
C GLY A 58 6.51 9.29 -6.39
N PRO A 59 6.92 9.16 -7.66
CA PRO A 59 7.75 8.04 -8.09
C PRO A 59 9.08 8.14 -7.34
N LEU A 60 9.39 7.12 -6.54
CA LEU A 60 10.73 6.83 -6.06
C LEU A 60 11.59 6.55 -7.30
N GLY A 61 12.19 7.60 -7.85
CA GLY A 61 13.16 7.52 -8.94
C GLY A 61 14.48 6.93 -8.43
N PRO A 62 15.26 6.30 -9.33
CA PRO A 62 16.31 5.32 -9.02
C PRO A 62 17.43 5.83 -8.12
#